data_AF-A0A3G4CFR2-F1
#
_entry.id   AF-A0A3G4CFR2-F1
#
_cell.length_a   1.000
_cell.length_b   1.000
_cell.length_c   1.000
_cell.angle_alpha   90.00
_cell.angle_beta   90.00
_cell.angle_gamma   90.00
#
_symmetry.space_group_name_H-M   'P 1'
#
loop_
_entity.id
_entity.type
_entity.pdbx_description
1 polymer ?
#
loop_
_entity_poly.entity_id
_entity_poly.type
_entity_poly.pdbx_seq_one_letter_code
_entity_poly.pdbx_strand_id
1 'polypeptide(L)'
;GTSGLIPFTKDKNGYGPAFCCSLFEDSAEYGYGVTKANEVKRRRLESNVQAAMQSAGVSAELKGCMEKWLASKDDKEACDALFEQMKPLLAKEAANPAVKAGKDYADMLPEITTWLYGGDGWAYNIGFGGLDHVLASGDNVKVLVLDTEMYANTGGQQSKATQMSAVAKFAAGGKRMMKKDLGRVAMNYKNIYVASVSMGADPRQAIKALMEANSYNGPSLVIAYCPCQQHGMPSKLGMSHQAEEQRKAVECGYWPLYR
;
A
#
# COMPACT_ATOMS: atom_id res chain seq x y z
N GLY A 1 4.10 -7.71 -12.69
CA GLY A 1 4.13 -9.18 -12.73
C GLY A 1 4.32 -9.61 -14.16
N THR A 2 5.40 -10.33 -14.45
CA THR A 2 5.66 -10.86 -15.79
C THR A 2 5.11 -12.27 -15.85
N SER A 3 4.38 -12.63 -16.90
CA SER A 3 3.80 -13.98 -17.02
C SER A 3 4.90 -15.05 -16.84
N GLY A 4 4.61 -16.08 -16.06
CA GLY A 4 5.56 -17.14 -15.72
C GLY A 4 6.54 -16.80 -14.57
N LEU A 5 6.55 -15.58 -14.04
CA LEU A 5 7.38 -15.18 -12.90
C LEU A 5 6.61 -14.25 -11.94
N ILE A 6 6.20 -14.80 -10.80
CA ILE A 6 5.54 -14.04 -9.72
C ILE A 6 6.52 -13.92 -8.55
N PRO A 7 7.06 -12.73 -8.26
CA PRO A 7 8.02 -12.55 -7.17
C PRO A 7 7.37 -12.53 -5.77
N PHE A 8 6.05 -12.29 -5.71
CA PHE A 8 5.30 -12.39 -4.46
C PHE A 8 5.13 -13.86 -4.06
N THR A 9 5.33 -14.13 -2.78
CA THR A 9 5.21 -15.48 -2.23
C THR A 9 4.31 -15.48 -0.99
N LYS A 10 4.01 -16.69 -0.51
CA LYS A 10 3.25 -16.94 0.71
C LYS A 10 4.20 -17.19 1.87
N ASP A 11 3.74 -16.90 3.07
CA ASP A 11 4.36 -17.33 4.32
C ASP A 11 4.15 -18.84 4.57
N LYS A 12 4.65 -19.32 5.71
CA LYS A 12 4.51 -20.73 6.14
C LYS A 12 3.06 -21.19 6.33
N ASN A 13 2.12 -20.26 6.54
CA ASN A 13 0.70 -20.54 6.74
C ASN A 13 -0.09 -20.45 5.43
N GLY A 14 0.57 -20.08 4.32
CA GLY A 14 -0.05 -19.93 3.00
C GLY A 14 -0.64 -18.55 2.75
N TYR A 15 -0.38 -17.56 3.60
CA TYR A 15 -0.85 -16.18 3.46
C TYR A 15 0.18 -15.32 2.75
N GLY A 16 -0.27 -14.42 1.90
CA GLY A 16 0.64 -13.52 1.19
C GLY A 16 -0.12 -12.43 0.44
N PRO A 17 0.60 -11.49 -0.20
CA PRO A 17 -0.01 -10.39 -0.93
C PRO A 17 -0.86 -10.90 -2.09
N ALA A 18 -2.13 -10.50 -2.13
CA ALA A 18 -2.93 -10.59 -3.34
C ALA A 18 -2.51 -9.47 -4.29
N PHE A 19 -1.70 -9.81 -5.29
CA PHE A 19 -1.17 -8.84 -6.24
C PHE A 19 -2.04 -8.73 -7.49
N CYS A 20 -2.38 -7.52 -7.88
CA CYS A 20 -3.02 -7.23 -9.15
C CYS A 20 -2.46 -5.93 -9.75
N CYS A 21 -2.57 -5.81 -11.07
CA CYS A 21 -2.22 -4.63 -11.84
C CYS A 21 -3.38 -4.41 -12.82
N SER A 22 -4.06 -3.27 -12.72
CA SER A 22 -5.04 -2.84 -13.72
C SER A 22 -4.30 -2.19 -14.88
N LEU A 23 -4.39 -0.87 -15.02
CA LEU A 23 -3.72 -0.08 -16.05
C LEU A 23 -2.70 0.88 -15.42
N PHE A 24 -2.05 1.66 -16.27
CA PHE A 24 -1.00 2.58 -15.84
C PHE A 24 -1.60 3.83 -15.19
N GLU A 25 -2.76 4.26 -15.67
CA GLU A 25 -3.47 5.48 -15.28
C GLU A 25 -4.32 5.30 -14.02
N ASP A 26 -4.86 4.10 -13.76
CA ASP A 26 -5.97 3.88 -12.83
C ASP A 26 -5.58 3.17 -11.53
N SER A 27 -4.28 3.05 -11.23
CA SER A 27 -3.82 2.25 -10.09
C SER A 27 -4.36 2.75 -8.73
N ALA A 28 -4.67 4.04 -8.60
CA ALA A 28 -5.26 4.58 -7.38
C ALA A 28 -6.74 4.17 -7.25
N GLU A 29 -7.52 4.41 -8.30
CA GLU A 29 -8.96 4.16 -8.39
C GLU A 29 -9.25 2.66 -8.32
N TYR A 30 -8.42 1.85 -8.99
CA TYR A 30 -8.51 0.41 -8.98
C TYR A 30 -8.40 -0.14 -7.56
N GLY A 31 -7.31 0.20 -6.86
CA GLY A 31 -7.12 -0.30 -5.51
C GLY A 31 -8.06 0.35 -4.50
N TYR A 32 -8.52 1.58 -4.72
CA TYR A 32 -9.62 2.17 -3.95
C TYR A 32 -10.92 1.36 -4.11
N GLY A 33 -11.24 0.90 -5.32
CA GLY A 33 -12.34 -0.03 -5.56
C GLY A 33 -12.19 -1.35 -4.81
N VAL A 34 -10.97 -1.90 -4.75
CA VAL A 34 -10.65 -3.10 -3.94
C VAL A 34 -10.86 -2.83 -2.45
N THR A 35 -10.40 -1.68 -1.94
CA THR A 35 -10.64 -1.25 -0.55
C THR A 35 -12.13 -1.21 -0.24
N LYS A 36 -12.93 -0.55 -1.09
CA LYS A 36 -14.39 -0.49 -0.92
C LYS A 36 -15.07 -1.84 -0.99
N ALA A 37 -14.62 -2.73 -1.88
CA ALA A 37 -15.11 -4.10 -1.92
C ALA A 37 -14.82 -4.85 -0.62
N ASN A 38 -13.63 -4.69 -0.04
CA ASN A 38 -13.26 -5.30 1.24
C ASN A 38 -14.09 -4.72 2.39
N GLU A 39 -14.33 -3.42 2.45
CA GLU A 39 -15.23 -2.80 3.44
C GLU A 39 -16.66 -3.35 3.36
N VAL A 40 -17.21 -3.51 2.15
CA VAL A 40 -18.56 -4.08 1.95
C VAL A 40 -18.60 -5.54 2.40
N LYS A 41 -17.61 -6.35 2.01
CA LYS A 41 -17.53 -7.76 2.43
C LYS A 41 -17.37 -7.88 3.95
N ARG A 42 -16.56 -7.03 4.58
CA ARG A 42 -16.36 -7.03 6.03
C ARG A 42 -17.62 -6.62 6.79
N ARG A 43 -18.37 -5.61 6.33
CA ARG A 43 -19.70 -5.28 6.89
C ARG A 43 -20.70 -6.43 6.77
N ARG A 44 -20.65 -7.18 5.65
CA ARG A 44 -21.48 -8.37 5.46
C ARG A 44 -21.09 -9.47 6.45
N LEU A 45 -19.79 -9.70 6.65
CA LEU A 45 -19.28 -10.60 7.66
C LEU A 45 -19.76 -10.20 9.06
N GLU A 46 -19.62 -8.92 9.45
CA GLU A 46 -20.10 -8.41 10.75
C GLU A 46 -21.58 -8.74 10.98
N SER A 47 -22.43 -8.48 9.99
CA SER A 47 -23.86 -8.79 10.06
C SER A 47 -24.12 -10.30 10.19
N ASN A 48 -23.38 -11.12 9.45
CA ASN A 48 -23.53 -12.57 9.50
C ASN A 48 -23.04 -13.16 10.83
N VAL A 49 -21.96 -12.61 11.40
CA VAL A 49 -21.44 -12.98 12.73
C VAL A 49 -22.47 -12.67 13.81
N GLN A 50 -23.05 -11.47 13.80
CA GLN A 50 -24.13 -11.10 14.73
C GLN A 50 -25.34 -12.04 14.63
N ALA A 51 -25.75 -12.38 13.40
CA ALA A 51 -26.84 -13.32 13.18
C ALA A 51 -26.49 -14.75 13.66
N ALA A 52 -25.27 -15.22 13.42
CA ALA A 52 -24.80 -16.52 13.89
C ALA A 52 -24.80 -16.63 15.42
N MET A 53 -24.43 -15.56 16.13
CA MET A 53 -24.47 -15.52 17.59
C MET A 53 -25.89 -15.70 18.17
N GLN A 54 -26.91 -15.24 17.44
CA GLN A 54 -28.33 -15.39 17.84
C GLN A 54 -28.93 -16.72 17.37
N SER A 55 -28.24 -17.47 16.52
CA SER A 55 -28.72 -18.75 16.00
C SER A 55 -28.64 -19.86 17.06
N ALA A 56 -29.66 -20.72 17.09
CA ALA A 56 -29.68 -21.91 17.92
C ALA A 56 -28.65 -22.94 17.42
N GLY A 57 -28.03 -23.69 18.33
CA GLY A 57 -27.08 -24.75 17.99
C GLY A 57 -25.67 -24.28 17.64
N VAL A 58 -25.36 -22.99 17.79
CA VAL A 58 -23.99 -22.46 17.73
C VAL A 58 -23.32 -22.61 19.09
N SER A 59 -22.10 -23.15 19.12
CA SER A 59 -21.38 -23.43 20.37
C SER A 59 -21.02 -22.17 21.15
N ALA A 60 -20.92 -22.28 22.48
CA ALA A 60 -20.48 -21.17 23.34
C ALA A 60 -19.04 -20.73 23.01
N GLU A 61 -18.19 -21.66 22.59
CA GLU A 61 -16.81 -21.38 22.17
C GLU A 61 -16.79 -20.47 20.92
N LEU A 62 -17.53 -20.84 19.87
CA LEU A 62 -17.61 -20.02 18.65
C LEU A 62 -18.24 -18.65 18.93
N LYS A 63 -19.30 -18.59 19.74
CA LYS A 63 -19.91 -17.30 20.16
C LYS A 63 -18.91 -16.41 20.90
N GLY A 64 -18.12 -16.97 21.82
CA GLY A 64 -17.10 -16.22 22.55
C GLY A 64 -16.00 -15.66 21.63
N CYS A 65 -15.58 -16.40 20.59
CA CYS A 65 -14.66 -15.87 19.59
C CYS A 65 -15.29 -14.77 18.74
N MET A 66 -16.55 -14.93 18.32
CA MET A 66 -17.30 -13.93 17.55
C MET A 66 -17.47 -12.62 18.33
N GLU A 67 -17.78 -12.69 19.62
CA GLU A 67 -17.89 -11.51 20.51
C GLU A 67 -16.56 -10.76 20.61
N LYS A 68 -15.47 -11.48 20.85
CA LYS A 68 -14.13 -10.90 20.90
C LYS A 68 -13.76 -10.21 19.58
N TRP A 69 -14.04 -10.86 18.45
CA TRP A 69 -13.76 -10.29 17.13
C TRP A 69 -14.54 -9.00 16.87
N LEU A 70 -15.84 -8.97 17.21
CA LEU A 70 -16.66 -7.75 17.08
C LEU A 70 -16.14 -6.60 17.94
N ALA A 71 -15.60 -6.90 19.13
CA ALA A 71 -15.04 -5.91 20.05
C ALA A 71 -13.64 -5.40 19.61
N SER A 72 -12.89 -6.20 18.85
CA SER A 72 -11.52 -5.90 18.42
C SER A 72 -11.37 -5.75 16.91
N LYS A 73 -12.43 -5.34 16.21
CA LYS A 73 -12.50 -5.38 14.74
C LYS A 73 -11.51 -4.47 14.02
N ASP A 74 -11.01 -3.44 14.70
CA ASP A 74 -10.02 -2.49 14.19
C ASP A 74 -8.60 -2.76 14.74
N ASP A 75 -8.42 -3.90 15.41
CA ASP A 75 -7.12 -4.41 15.89
C ASP A 75 -6.70 -5.60 15.01
N LYS A 76 -5.74 -5.33 14.13
CA LYS A 76 -5.18 -6.32 13.21
C LYS A 76 -4.65 -7.57 13.92
N GLU A 77 -3.86 -7.39 14.99
CA GLU A 77 -3.20 -8.50 15.66
C GLU A 77 -4.22 -9.40 16.35
N ALA A 78 -5.24 -8.80 16.98
CA ALA A 78 -6.36 -9.51 17.56
C ALA A 78 -7.18 -10.25 16.49
N CYS A 79 -7.50 -9.59 15.38
CA CYS A 79 -8.26 -10.15 14.27
C CYS A 79 -7.55 -11.35 13.62
N ASP A 80 -6.24 -11.25 13.37
CA ASP A 80 -5.43 -12.33 12.78
C ASP A 80 -5.36 -13.54 13.72
N ALA A 81 -5.20 -13.32 15.03
CA ALA A 81 -5.20 -14.40 16.03
C ALA A 81 -6.57 -15.08 16.18
N LEU A 82 -7.65 -14.30 16.14
CA LEU A 82 -9.02 -14.83 16.20
C LEU A 82 -9.41 -15.58 14.93
N PHE A 83 -8.91 -15.16 13.76
CA PHE A 83 -9.12 -15.89 12.52
C PHE A 83 -8.61 -17.34 12.62
N GLU A 84 -7.39 -17.55 13.13
CA GLU A 84 -6.84 -18.90 13.30
C GLU A 84 -7.65 -19.75 14.28
N GLN A 85 -8.19 -19.15 15.35
CA GLN A 85 -9.05 -19.83 16.32
C GLN A 85 -10.42 -20.17 15.73
N MET A 86 -11.03 -19.23 15.00
CA MET A 86 -12.38 -19.38 14.44
C MET A 86 -12.42 -20.33 13.24
N LYS A 87 -11.35 -20.40 12.45
CA LYS A 87 -11.29 -21.22 11.23
C LYS A 87 -11.72 -22.69 11.41
N PRO A 88 -11.20 -23.47 12.39
CA PRO A 88 -11.67 -24.84 12.63
C PRO A 88 -13.10 -24.90 13.17
N LEU A 89 -13.52 -23.94 14.01
CA LEU A 89 -14.86 -23.90 14.59
C LEU A 89 -15.93 -23.60 13.52
N LEU A 90 -15.68 -22.61 12.67
CA LEU A 90 -16.52 -22.29 11.51
C LEU A 90 -16.65 -23.49 10.57
N ALA A 91 -15.58 -24.26 10.37
CA ALA A 91 -15.63 -25.46 9.55
C ALA A 91 -16.49 -26.56 10.19
N LYS A 92 -16.34 -26.80 11.49
CA LYS A 92 -17.08 -27.81 12.26
C LYS A 92 -18.58 -27.50 12.33
N GLU A 93 -18.95 -26.23 12.48
CA GLU A 93 -20.34 -25.79 12.68
C GLU A 93 -21.02 -25.29 11.39
N ALA A 94 -20.39 -25.50 10.22
CA ALA A 94 -20.88 -25.03 8.92
C ALA A 94 -22.22 -25.66 8.47
N ALA A 95 -22.71 -26.69 9.15
CA ALA A 95 -24.06 -27.22 8.92
C ALA A 95 -25.16 -26.24 9.35
N ASN A 96 -24.87 -25.34 10.30
CA ASN A 96 -25.78 -24.27 10.67
C ASN A 96 -25.76 -23.18 9.57
N PRO A 97 -26.90 -22.84 8.94
CA PRO A 97 -26.95 -21.86 7.86
C PRO A 97 -26.40 -20.48 8.23
N ALA A 98 -26.58 -20.04 9.49
CA ALA A 98 -26.06 -18.75 9.95
C ALA A 98 -24.53 -18.77 10.08
N VAL A 99 -23.97 -19.88 10.59
CA VAL A 99 -22.51 -20.07 10.65
C VAL A 99 -21.92 -20.17 9.25
N LYS A 100 -22.58 -20.89 8.34
CA LYS A 100 -22.17 -20.98 6.93
C LYS A 100 -22.09 -19.61 6.28
N ALA A 101 -23.10 -18.76 6.47
CA ALA A 101 -23.09 -17.40 5.92
C ALA A 101 -21.91 -16.56 6.44
N GLY A 102 -21.52 -16.70 7.70
CA GLY A 102 -20.30 -16.08 8.23
C GLY A 102 -19.02 -16.68 7.64
N LYS A 103 -18.97 -18.02 7.54
CA LYS A 103 -17.84 -18.77 6.97
C LYS A 103 -17.53 -18.39 5.53
N ASP A 104 -18.54 -18.13 4.70
CA ASP A 104 -18.38 -17.75 3.30
C ASP A 104 -17.65 -16.40 3.11
N TYR A 105 -17.53 -15.60 4.19
CA TYR A 105 -16.74 -14.35 4.25
C TYR A 105 -15.60 -14.43 5.28
N ALA A 106 -15.19 -15.63 5.73
CA ALA A 106 -14.18 -15.79 6.77
C ALA A 106 -12.80 -15.24 6.40
N ASP A 107 -12.52 -15.05 5.10
CA ASP A 107 -11.31 -14.39 4.62
C ASP A 107 -11.24 -12.90 5.00
N MET A 108 -12.35 -12.30 5.43
CA MET A 108 -12.43 -10.93 5.95
C MET A 108 -12.37 -10.85 7.49
N LEU A 109 -12.16 -11.98 8.19
CA LEU A 109 -11.91 -11.96 9.64
C LEU A 109 -10.59 -11.28 9.98
N PRO A 110 -9.47 -11.57 9.28
CA PRO A 110 -8.25 -10.76 9.36
C PRO A 110 -8.50 -9.31 8.93
N GLU A 111 -7.71 -8.39 9.48
CA GLU A 111 -7.66 -7.04 8.92
C GLU A 111 -6.77 -7.02 7.68
N ILE A 112 -7.38 -6.68 6.54
CA ILE A 112 -6.72 -6.58 5.24
C ILE A 112 -6.34 -5.14 4.98
N THR A 113 -5.05 -4.88 4.83
CA THR A 113 -4.54 -3.58 4.37
C THR A 113 -4.31 -3.60 2.87
N THR A 114 -4.89 -2.64 2.14
CA THR A 114 -4.69 -2.47 0.71
C THR A 114 -3.63 -1.40 0.44
N TRP A 115 -2.54 -1.79 -0.22
CA TRP A 115 -1.48 -0.89 -0.66
C TRP A 115 -1.57 -0.63 -2.17
N LEU A 116 -1.69 0.64 -2.52
CA LEU A 116 -1.59 1.20 -3.86
C LEU A 116 -0.12 1.51 -4.11
N TYR A 117 0.50 0.94 -5.13
CA TYR A 117 1.91 1.24 -5.39
C TYR A 117 2.21 1.39 -6.87
N GLY A 118 3.13 2.30 -7.18
CA GLY A 118 3.51 2.62 -8.55
C GLY A 118 4.69 3.59 -8.61
N GLY A 119 5.21 3.81 -9.81
CA GLY A 119 6.35 4.71 -10.03
C GLY A 119 5.95 6.19 -10.09
N ASP A 120 6.95 7.07 -10.16
CA ASP A 120 6.71 8.51 -10.28
C ASP A 120 5.95 8.90 -11.55
N GLY A 121 6.13 8.17 -12.65
CA GLY A 121 5.38 8.44 -13.87
C GLY A 121 3.86 8.24 -13.74
N TRP A 122 3.43 7.33 -12.88
CA TRP A 122 2.02 7.20 -12.53
C TRP A 122 1.60 8.36 -11.61
N ALA A 123 2.23 8.47 -10.44
CA ALA A 123 1.78 9.35 -9.37
C ALA A 123 1.88 10.84 -9.69
N TYR A 124 2.90 11.25 -10.44
CA TYR A 124 3.12 12.66 -10.76
C TYR A 124 2.45 13.07 -12.07
N ASN A 125 2.26 12.14 -13.02
CA ASN A 125 1.75 12.42 -14.36
C ASN A 125 0.38 11.81 -14.60
N ILE A 126 0.33 10.58 -15.14
CA ILE A 126 -0.88 10.05 -15.80
C ILE A 126 -1.98 9.69 -14.80
N GLY A 127 -1.62 9.13 -13.65
CA GLY A 127 -2.57 8.77 -12.60
C GLY A 127 -2.71 9.82 -11.50
N PHE A 128 -2.13 11.01 -11.68
CA PHE A 128 -2.17 12.04 -10.63
C PHE A 128 -3.60 12.47 -10.28
N GLY A 129 -4.49 12.63 -11.27
CA GLY A 129 -5.87 13.04 -11.00
C GLY A 129 -6.63 12.01 -10.16
N GLY A 130 -6.47 10.73 -10.47
CA GLY A 130 -7.02 9.62 -9.69
C GLY A 130 -6.43 9.54 -8.30
N LEU A 131 -5.10 9.65 -8.20
CA LEU A 131 -4.38 9.66 -6.93
C LEU A 131 -4.85 10.78 -6.01
N ASP A 132 -4.95 12.00 -6.54
CA ASP A 132 -5.44 13.17 -5.82
C ASP A 132 -6.86 12.94 -5.29
N HIS A 133 -7.76 12.45 -6.14
CA HIS A 133 -9.14 12.16 -5.75
C HIS A 133 -9.24 11.07 -4.67
N VAL A 134 -8.49 9.98 -4.81
CA VAL A 134 -8.49 8.87 -3.84
C VAL A 134 -7.92 9.33 -2.50
N LEU A 135 -6.84 10.11 -2.48
CA LEU A 135 -6.31 10.66 -1.24
C LEU A 135 -7.27 11.69 -0.61
N ALA A 136 -7.95 12.49 -1.42
CA ALA A 136 -8.94 13.48 -0.96
C ALA A 136 -10.22 12.85 -0.40
N SER A 137 -10.50 11.56 -0.68
CA SER A 137 -11.67 10.85 -0.14
C SER A 137 -11.69 10.80 1.40
N GLY A 138 -10.53 10.85 2.04
CA GLY A 138 -10.38 10.66 3.49
C GLY A 138 -10.45 9.20 3.94
N ASP A 139 -10.63 8.25 3.01
CA ASP A 139 -10.69 6.82 3.34
C ASP A 139 -9.31 6.23 3.67
N ASN A 140 -9.32 5.10 4.38
CA ASN A 140 -8.12 4.41 4.80
C ASN A 140 -7.45 3.66 3.62
N VAL A 141 -6.62 4.38 2.87
CA VAL A 141 -5.84 3.87 1.74
C VAL A 141 -4.35 4.15 1.92
N LYS A 142 -3.50 3.21 1.50
CA LYS A 142 -2.04 3.32 1.63
C LYS A 142 -1.39 3.42 0.28
N VAL A 143 -0.69 4.52 0.00
CA VAL A 143 0.03 4.75 -1.26
C VAL A 143 1.53 4.70 -1.03
N LEU A 144 2.23 3.93 -1.86
CA LEU A 144 3.68 3.93 -1.98
C LEU A 144 4.10 4.34 -3.40
N VAL A 145 4.76 5.50 -3.51
CA VAL A 145 5.35 5.99 -4.75
C VAL A 145 6.83 5.63 -4.77
N LEU A 146 7.24 4.85 -5.76
CA LEU A 146 8.63 4.51 -6.02
C LEU A 146 9.21 5.57 -6.99
N ASP A 147 9.83 6.60 -6.43
CA ASP A 147 10.25 7.77 -7.19
C ASP A 147 11.64 7.57 -7.78
N THR A 148 11.66 7.24 -9.07
CA THR A 148 12.88 7.13 -9.87
C THR A 148 13.21 8.43 -10.60
N GLU A 149 12.36 9.44 -10.46
CA GLU A 149 12.47 10.75 -11.12
C GLU A 149 12.45 10.67 -12.65
N MET A 150 11.92 9.59 -13.23
CA MET A 150 11.77 9.37 -14.66
C MET A 150 10.86 8.16 -14.97
N TYR A 151 10.49 7.98 -16.23
CA TYR A 151 9.80 6.76 -16.65
C TYR A 151 10.83 5.65 -16.88
N ALA A 152 11.25 5.01 -15.80
CA ALA A 152 12.32 4.00 -15.80
C ALA A 152 12.07 2.87 -16.81
N ASN A 153 10.87 2.28 -16.77
CA ASN A 153 10.53 1.10 -17.58
C ASN A 153 10.59 1.35 -19.10
N THR A 154 10.12 2.51 -19.56
CA THR A 154 10.02 2.84 -20.99
C THR A 154 11.30 3.46 -21.55
N GLY A 155 12.39 3.45 -20.78
CA GLY A 155 13.70 3.87 -21.25
C GLY A 155 14.07 5.33 -20.92
N GLY A 156 13.53 5.90 -19.84
CA GLY A 156 14.06 7.14 -19.25
C GLY A 156 13.50 8.42 -19.83
N GLN A 157 12.18 8.45 -20.03
CA GLN A 157 11.45 9.67 -20.37
C GLN A 157 11.34 10.60 -19.15
N GLN A 158 11.39 11.89 -19.42
CA GLN A 158 11.15 12.93 -18.43
C GLN A 158 9.74 12.79 -17.82
N SER A 159 9.66 12.78 -16.49
CA SER A 159 8.41 12.88 -15.71
C SER A 159 8.26 14.28 -15.09
N LYS A 160 7.14 14.57 -14.44
CA LYS A 160 7.03 15.77 -13.59
C LYS A 160 7.82 15.64 -12.28
N ALA A 161 8.26 14.42 -11.95
CA ALA A 161 9.14 14.14 -10.81
C ALA A 161 10.63 14.31 -11.15
N THR A 162 11.01 14.34 -12.43
CA THR A 162 12.38 14.66 -12.86
C THR A 162 12.84 16.00 -12.29
N GLN A 163 14.06 16.08 -11.77
CA GLN A 163 14.62 17.33 -11.24
C GLN A 163 14.95 18.35 -12.34
N MET A 164 15.10 19.61 -11.94
CA MET A 164 15.60 20.64 -12.83
C MET A 164 17.00 20.27 -13.34
N SER A 165 17.29 20.62 -14.59
CA SER A 165 18.56 20.38 -15.29
C SER A 165 18.89 18.91 -15.58
N ALA A 166 18.18 17.94 -15.00
CA ALA A 166 18.38 16.53 -15.32
C ALA A 166 18.07 16.26 -16.80
N VAL A 167 18.97 15.54 -17.46
CA VAL A 167 18.86 15.14 -18.86
C VAL A 167 18.12 13.81 -18.94
N ALA A 168 17.05 13.77 -19.72
CA ALA A 168 16.23 12.60 -19.97
C ALA A 168 15.66 12.65 -21.40
N LYS A 169 15.01 11.58 -21.88
CA LYS A 169 14.26 11.67 -23.14
C LYS A 169 13.16 12.72 -22.98
N PHE A 170 12.98 13.55 -24.02
CA PHE A 170 12.14 14.76 -24.02
C PHE A 170 12.67 15.94 -23.18
N ALA A 171 13.84 15.80 -22.57
CA ALA A 171 14.56 16.86 -21.85
C ALA A 171 16.07 16.81 -22.17
N ALA A 172 16.41 16.74 -23.46
CA ALA A 172 17.81 16.59 -23.91
C ALA A 172 18.71 17.76 -23.48
N GLY A 173 18.16 18.99 -23.44
CA GLY A 173 18.85 20.17 -22.92
C GLY A 173 18.72 20.35 -21.40
N GLY A 174 18.30 19.32 -20.67
CA GLY A 174 17.93 19.40 -19.26
C GLY A 174 16.49 19.86 -19.05
N LYS A 175 15.82 19.33 -18.03
CA LYS A 175 14.47 19.76 -17.67
C LYS A 175 14.49 21.19 -17.13
N ARG A 176 13.68 22.07 -17.74
CA ARG A 176 13.64 23.50 -17.39
C ARG A 176 12.94 23.80 -16.06
N MET A 177 11.89 23.05 -15.75
CA MET A 177 11.05 23.30 -14.57
C MET A 177 11.54 22.51 -13.36
N MET A 178 11.26 23.01 -12.16
CA MET A 178 11.51 22.28 -10.91
C MET A 178 10.68 20.99 -10.84
N LYS A 179 11.14 20.03 -10.03
CA LYS A 179 10.35 18.84 -9.67
C LYS A 179 9.01 19.29 -9.08
N LYS A 180 7.92 18.66 -9.52
CA LYS A 180 6.61 18.85 -8.89
C LYS A 180 6.70 18.32 -7.46
N ASP A 181 6.30 19.11 -6.48
CA ASP A 181 6.31 18.69 -5.07
C ASP A 181 4.98 17.97 -4.72
N LEU A 182 4.92 16.66 -5.00
CA LEU A 182 3.73 15.85 -4.73
C LEU A 182 3.38 15.79 -3.24
N GLY A 183 4.40 15.67 -2.38
CA GLY A 183 4.20 15.62 -0.94
C GLY A 183 3.58 16.91 -0.41
N ARG A 184 4.06 18.08 -0.84
CA ARG A 184 3.46 19.36 -0.47
C ARG A 184 2.03 19.55 -1.00
N VAL A 185 1.75 19.04 -2.20
CA VAL A 185 0.37 19.03 -2.72
C VAL A 185 -0.54 18.22 -1.80
N ALA A 186 -0.14 17.00 -1.40
CA ALA A 186 -0.91 16.17 -0.49
C ALA A 186 -1.04 16.78 0.93
N MET A 187 0.02 17.41 1.44
CA MET A 187 -0.01 18.06 2.76
C MET A 187 -1.05 19.20 2.87
N ASN A 188 -1.49 19.80 1.75
CA ASN A 188 -2.51 20.86 1.78
C ASN A 188 -3.89 20.37 2.27
N TYR A 189 -4.19 19.07 2.18
CA TYR A 189 -5.44 18.49 2.68
C TYR A 189 -5.47 18.37 4.22
N LYS A 190 -4.30 18.41 4.88
CA LYS A 190 -4.11 18.33 6.35
C LYS A 190 -4.52 17.04 7.04
N ASN A 191 -5.31 16.18 6.39
CA ASN A 191 -5.75 14.88 6.91
C ASN A 191 -5.12 13.68 6.15
N ILE A 192 -4.14 13.94 5.29
CA ILE A 192 -3.33 12.91 4.63
C ILE A 192 -2.03 12.78 5.40
N TYR A 193 -1.68 11.56 5.82
CA TYR A 193 -0.33 11.27 6.31
C TYR A 193 0.64 11.27 5.12
N VAL A 194 1.69 12.10 5.16
CA VAL A 194 2.63 12.22 4.04
C VAL A 194 4.05 12.03 4.55
N ALA A 195 4.78 11.07 3.97
CA ALA A 195 6.17 10.83 4.30
C ALA A 195 7.06 10.80 3.06
N SER A 196 8.27 11.34 3.19
CA SER A 196 9.35 11.15 2.23
C SER A 196 10.45 10.30 2.87
N VAL A 197 10.85 9.23 2.18
CA VAL A 197 11.78 8.21 2.71
C VAL A 197 12.92 7.94 1.73
N SER A 198 14.08 7.56 2.27
CA SER A 198 15.24 7.06 1.52
C SER A 198 15.90 5.97 2.34
N MET A 199 15.71 4.71 1.95
CA MET A 199 16.10 3.55 2.75
C MET A 199 17.61 3.49 3.00
N GLY A 200 18.44 3.80 2.00
CA GLY A 200 19.89 3.85 2.13
C GLY A 200 20.42 5.03 2.94
N ALA A 201 19.62 6.10 3.10
CA ALA A 201 19.99 7.23 3.94
C ALA A 201 19.65 6.99 5.42
N ASP A 202 18.41 6.59 5.70
CA ASP A 202 17.96 6.27 7.06
C ASP A 202 16.92 5.14 7.05
N PRO A 203 17.37 3.87 7.23
CA PRO A 203 16.48 2.72 7.30
C PRO A 203 15.47 2.82 8.45
N ARG A 204 15.85 3.44 9.58
CA ARG A 204 14.98 3.55 10.76
C ARG A 204 13.85 4.53 10.50
N GLN A 205 14.14 5.66 9.86
CA GLN A 205 13.12 6.61 9.43
C GLN A 205 12.19 5.98 8.40
N ALA A 206 12.71 5.22 7.43
CA ALA A 206 11.90 4.57 6.42
C ALA A 206 10.94 3.52 7.01
N ILE A 207 11.43 2.66 7.91
CA ILE A 207 10.60 1.67 8.63
C ILE A 207 9.52 2.38 9.46
N LYS A 208 9.90 3.41 10.22
CA LYS A 208 8.96 4.19 11.04
C LYS A 208 7.88 4.84 10.18
N ALA A 209 8.26 5.44 9.04
CA ALA A 209 7.32 6.08 8.13
C ALA A 209 6.30 5.09 7.56
N LEU A 210 6.74 3.89 7.18
CA LEU A 210 5.87 2.84 6.65
C LEU A 210 4.94 2.28 7.72
N MET A 211 5.42 2.09 8.96
CA MET A 211 4.60 1.66 10.08
C MET A 211 3.52 2.69 10.44
N GLU A 212 3.90 3.97 10.54
CA GLU A 212 2.97 5.07 10.81
C GLU A 212 1.96 5.24 9.66
N ALA A 213 2.40 5.16 8.40
CA ALA A 213 1.52 5.18 7.25
C ALA A 213 0.49 4.05 7.33
N ASN A 214 0.93 2.83 7.67
CA ASN A 214 0.09 1.65 7.77
C ASN A 214 -0.94 1.74 8.91
N SER A 215 -0.56 2.28 10.07
CA SER A 215 -1.44 2.38 11.24
C SER A 215 -2.34 3.63 11.23
N TYR A 216 -2.04 4.64 10.42
CA TYR A 216 -2.87 5.83 10.29
C TYR A 216 -4.27 5.46 9.79
N ASN A 217 -5.33 5.83 10.52
CA ASN A 217 -6.71 5.55 10.09
C ASN A 217 -7.21 6.61 9.09
N GLY A 218 -6.66 6.56 7.89
CA GLY A 218 -6.93 7.53 6.82
C GLY A 218 -5.97 7.37 5.64
N PRO A 219 -5.99 8.33 4.70
CA PRO A 219 -5.15 8.28 3.51
C PRO A 219 -3.68 8.52 3.88
N SER A 220 -2.80 7.66 3.38
CA SER A 220 -1.36 7.75 3.58
C SER A 220 -0.62 7.76 2.25
N LEU A 221 0.35 8.66 2.10
CA LEU A 221 1.24 8.77 0.95
C LEU A 221 2.70 8.68 1.39
N VAL A 222 3.40 7.65 0.95
CA VAL A 222 4.85 7.50 1.16
C VAL A 222 5.56 7.64 -0.17
N ILE A 223 6.48 8.58 -0.28
CA ILE A 223 7.31 8.81 -1.47
C ILE A 223 8.72 8.32 -1.16
N ALA A 224 9.15 7.25 -1.82
CA ALA A 224 10.45 6.63 -1.61
C ALA A 224 11.41 6.99 -2.74
N TYR A 225 12.60 7.49 -2.38
CA TYR A 225 13.66 7.69 -3.37
C TYR A 225 14.20 6.34 -3.86
N CYS A 226 14.08 6.09 -5.16
CA CYS A 226 14.50 4.84 -5.79
C CYS A 226 15.53 5.13 -6.89
N PRO A 227 16.83 5.09 -6.59
CA PRO A 227 17.85 5.23 -7.62
C PRO A 227 17.69 4.16 -8.72
N CYS A 228 17.93 4.56 -9.95
CA CYS A 228 17.71 3.75 -11.15
C CYS A 228 19.00 3.74 -11.99
N GLN A 229 19.21 2.66 -12.75
CA GLN A 229 20.33 2.57 -13.69
C GLN A 229 20.39 3.75 -14.68
N GLN A 230 19.24 4.37 -14.97
CA GLN A 230 19.14 5.52 -15.87
C GLN A 230 19.64 6.84 -15.27
N HIS A 231 19.94 6.89 -13.97
CA HIS A 231 20.63 8.03 -13.36
C HIS A 231 22.12 8.13 -13.76
N GLY A 232 22.63 7.17 -14.53
CA GLY A 232 24.03 7.19 -14.99
C GLY A 232 24.99 6.83 -13.87
N MET A 233 24.70 5.73 -13.18
CA MET A 233 25.53 5.21 -12.08
C MET A 233 27.01 5.07 -12.48
N PRO A 234 27.97 5.24 -11.54
CA PRO A 234 29.40 5.13 -11.85
C PRO A 234 29.72 3.81 -12.55
N SER A 235 30.40 3.85 -13.69
CA SER A 235 30.61 2.69 -14.58
C SER A 235 31.28 1.48 -13.90
N LYS A 236 32.11 1.72 -12.88
CA LYS A 236 32.80 0.68 -12.12
C LYS A 236 31.93 0.01 -11.04
N LEU A 237 30.92 0.70 -10.53
CA LEU A 237 30.09 0.23 -9.41
C LEU A 237 28.67 -0.12 -9.84
N GLY A 238 28.12 0.54 -10.86
CA GLY A 238 26.75 0.36 -11.30
C GLY A 238 25.76 0.49 -10.14
N MET A 239 24.74 -0.37 -10.13
CA MET A 239 23.71 -0.38 -9.10
C MET A 239 24.17 -0.87 -7.71
N SER A 240 25.39 -1.40 -7.56
CA SER A 240 25.91 -1.81 -6.24
C SER A 240 26.06 -0.63 -5.28
N HIS A 241 26.13 0.59 -5.82
CA HIS A 241 26.29 1.84 -5.07
C HIS A 241 24.95 2.51 -4.67
N GLN A 242 23.80 1.89 -4.96
CA GLN A 242 22.47 2.51 -4.77
C GLN A 242 22.21 3.06 -3.37
N ALA A 243 22.67 2.37 -2.32
CA ALA A 243 22.46 2.79 -0.94
C ALA A 243 23.28 4.05 -0.60
N GLU A 244 24.49 4.15 -1.16
CA GLU A 244 25.33 5.34 -1.00
C GLU A 244 24.75 6.53 -1.77
N GLU A 245 24.19 6.32 -2.96
CA GLU A 245 23.48 7.37 -3.70
C GLU A 245 22.24 7.88 -2.94
N GLN A 246 21.46 6.95 -2.36
CA GLN A 246 20.35 7.31 -1.47
C GLN A 246 20.79 8.19 -0.29
N ARG A 247 21.94 7.85 0.32
CA ARG A 247 22.51 8.62 1.43
C ARG A 247 22.99 9.99 0.99
N LYS A 248 23.77 10.06 -0.09
CA LYS A 248 24.28 11.32 -0.67
C LYS A 248 23.15 12.28 -1.03
N ALA A 249 22.07 11.76 -1.64
CA ALA A 249 20.91 12.57 -1.99
C ALA A 249 20.28 13.27 -0.77
N VAL A 250 20.25 12.60 0.40
CA VAL A 250 19.76 13.23 1.63
C VAL A 250 20.80 14.17 2.24
N GLU A 251 22.06 13.75 2.33
CA GLU A 251 23.16 14.53 2.91
C GLU A 251 23.39 15.86 2.18
N CYS A 252 23.18 15.91 0.86
CA CYS A 252 23.32 17.12 0.06
C CYS A 252 22.04 17.96 -0.04
N GLY A 253 20.94 17.54 0.61
CA GLY A 253 19.66 18.25 0.59
C GLY A 253 18.86 18.09 -0.71
N TYR A 254 19.26 17.20 -1.61
CA TYR A 254 18.55 16.89 -2.84
C TYR A 254 17.22 16.18 -2.57
N TRP A 255 17.22 15.23 -1.62
CA TRP A 255 16.03 14.48 -1.20
C TRP A 255 15.73 14.74 0.28
N PRO A 256 14.66 15.46 0.62
CA PRO A 256 14.31 15.71 2.02
C PRO A 256 13.65 14.48 2.65
N LEU A 257 13.94 14.23 3.93
CA LEU A 257 13.22 13.26 4.76
C LEU A 257 12.26 14.00 5.69
N TYR A 258 10.98 13.65 5.64
CA TYR A 258 9.94 14.22 6.49
C TYR A 258 8.80 13.23 6.69
N ARG A 259 7.96 13.51 7.69
CA ARG A 259 6.70 12.84 8.04
C ARG A 259 5.78 13.88 8.67
#